data_AF-A0A7C5EFM4-F1
#
_entry.id   AF-A0A7C5EFM4-F1
#
_cell.length_a   1.000
_cell.length_b   1.000
_cell.length_c   1.000
_cell.angle_alpha   90.00
_cell.angle_beta   90.00
_cell.angle_gamma   90.00
#
_symmetry.space_group_name_H-M   'P 1'
#
loop_
_entity.id
_entity.type
_entity.pdbx_description
1 polymer ?
#
loop_
_entity_poly.entity_id
_entity_poly.type
_entity_poly.pdbx_seq_one_letter_code
_entity_poly.pdbx_strand_id
1 'polypeptide(L)'
;MRKTVAFVALFLCLGSPLFATGGWWDDLYEEKTVPLELILKNPTSFRGMDVSFVIQFHQLGNIDNPYFTPFEKENYINFSVWSDSAPLWNKKAYGADYPYMFIDRITKESHTILTARPYDRFLITGRVESIFRGKPWIEVVGMTRLEGKLDEPSLIRMVKAYRLKKMRRFDAAASEFSSITATKLPAHVAALCAREQGVCLASANRFGEALVPLEKAAAVRKDDKELQRVLVFCREKLKKDPVVLVKKDKEESEGSKR
;
A
#
# COMPACT_ATOMS: atom_id res chain seq x y z
N MET A 1 86.59 -13.88 -18.81
CA MET A 1 85.62 -12.90 -19.32
C MET A 1 84.24 -13.56 -19.39
N ARG A 2 83.39 -13.33 -18.37
CA ARG A 2 82.02 -13.87 -18.29
C ARG A 2 81.05 -12.87 -18.91
N LYS A 3 80.25 -13.30 -19.89
CA LYS A 3 79.17 -12.50 -20.48
C LYS A 3 77.86 -12.80 -19.74
N THR A 4 77.28 -11.74 -19.20
CA THR A 4 75.95 -11.62 -18.63
C THR A 4 74.87 -11.80 -19.70
N VAL A 5 73.87 -12.63 -19.42
CA VAL A 5 72.61 -12.67 -20.19
C VAL A 5 71.51 -12.20 -19.26
N ALA A 6 70.85 -11.11 -19.65
CA ALA A 6 69.75 -10.49 -18.93
C ALA A 6 68.44 -11.25 -19.18
N PHE A 7 67.72 -11.57 -18.10
CA PHE A 7 66.36 -12.11 -18.14
C PHE A 7 65.37 -10.94 -18.18
N VAL A 8 64.60 -10.84 -19.26
CA VAL A 8 63.47 -9.90 -19.37
C VAL A 8 62.23 -10.61 -18.80
N ALA A 9 61.71 -10.10 -17.68
CA ALA A 9 60.46 -10.56 -17.09
C ALA A 9 59.28 -9.85 -17.78
N LEU A 10 58.46 -10.62 -18.49
CA LEU A 10 57.24 -10.17 -19.14
C LEU A 10 56.10 -10.13 -18.09
N PHE A 11 55.70 -8.93 -17.70
CA PHE A 11 54.52 -8.69 -16.86
C PHE A 11 53.25 -8.85 -17.72
N LEU A 12 52.56 -9.98 -17.57
CA LEU A 12 51.20 -10.17 -18.08
C LEU A 12 50.20 -9.58 -17.07
N CYS A 13 49.75 -8.36 -17.34
CA CYS A 13 48.55 -7.78 -16.73
C CYS A 13 47.33 -8.56 -17.24
N LEU A 14 46.98 -9.65 -16.56
CA LEU A 14 45.64 -10.23 -16.66
C LEU A 14 44.70 -9.33 -15.86
N GLY A 15 43.96 -8.49 -16.58
CA GLY A 15 42.82 -7.78 -16.02
C GLY A 15 41.82 -8.80 -15.48
N SER A 16 41.38 -8.61 -14.25
CA SER A 16 40.28 -9.35 -13.66
C SER A 16 38.96 -8.78 -14.22
N PRO A 17 38.22 -9.47 -15.08
CA PRO A 17 36.77 -9.38 -15.01
C PRO A 17 36.31 -10.25 -13.82
N LEU A 18 35.07 -10.08 -13.36
CA LEU A 18 34.39 -10.83 -12.28
C LEU A 18 34.22 -10.05 -10.97
N PHE A 19 33.61 -8.87 -11.05
CA PHE A 19 32.60 -8.48 -10.07
C PHE A 19 31.29 -8.30 -10.82
N ALA A 20 30.43 -9.32 -10.78
CA ALA A 20 28.97 -9.27 -10.92
C ALA A 20 28.46 -10.68 -11.30
N THR A 21 28.42 -11.58 -10.32
CA THR A 21 27.54 -12.74 -10.39
C THR A 21 26.74 -12.73 -9.11
N GLY A 22 25.51 -12.21 -9.19
CA GLY A 22 24.50 -12.35 -8.15
C GLY A 22 24.37 -13.83 -7.80
N GLY A 23 24.39 -14.11 -6.51
CA GLY A 23 24.37 -15.49 -6.02
C GLY A 23 22.98 -16.09 -6.21
N TRP A 24 22.90 -17.41 -6.33
CA TRP A 24 21.63 -18.16 -6.33
C TRP A 24 20.80 -18.01 -5.02
N TRP A 25 21.34 -17.28 -4.04
CA TRP A 25 20.68 -16.86 -2.81
C TRP A 25 20.00 -15.48 -2.92
N ASP A 26 20.35 -14.65 -3.92
CA ASP A 26 19.74 -13.33 -4.12
C ASP A 26 18.25 -13.45 -4.51
N ASP A 27 17.86 -14.53 -5.20
CA ASP A 27 16.47 -14.80 -5.59
C ASP A 27 15.61 -15.39 -4.45
N LEU A 28 16.23 -15.92 -3.37
CA LEU A 28 15.49 -16.47 -2.22
C LEU A 28 14.93 -15.38 -1.29
N TYR A 29 15.40 -14.15 -1.46
CA TYR A 29 14.95 -12.97 -0.74
C TYR A 29 14.38 -11.92 -1.69
N GLU A 30 13.61 -12.33 -2.71
CA GLU A 30 12.56 -11.40 -3.19
C GLU A 30 11.84 -10.89 -1.93
N GLU A 31 11.99 -9.61 -1.60
CA GLU A 31 11.46 -8.98 -0.39
C GLU A 31 9.94 -9.08 -0.41
N LYS A 32 9.43 -10.25 -0.03
CA LYS A 32 8.02 -10.55 -0.09
C LYS A 32 7.37 -9.75 1.02
N THR A 33 6.76 -8.65 0.63
CA THR A 33 6.04 -7.79 1.55
C THR A 33 4.91 -8.58 2.19
N VAL A 34 4.90 -8.65 3.52
CA VAL A 34 3.87 -9.32 4.31
C VAL A 34 2.87 -8.27 4.82
N PRO A 35 1.55 -8.50 4.80
CA PRO A 35 0.61 -7.58 5.44
C PRO A 35 0.86 -7.52 6.95
N LEU A 36 0.87 -6.32 7.55
CA LEU A 36 1.06 -6.15 8.99
C LEU A 36 0.03 -6.97 9.79
N GLU A 37 -1.21 -7.10 9.30
CA GLU A 37 -2.25 -7.91 9.94
C GLU A 37 -1.84 -9.37 10.14
N LEU A 38 -1.04 -9.94 9.23
CA LEU A 38 -0.56 -11.31 9.36
C LEU A 38 0.43 -11.45 10.50
N ILE A 39 1.32 -10.46 10.65
CA ILE A 39 2.29 -10.37 11.75
C ILE A 39 1.54 -10.23 13.09
N LEU A 40 0.54 -9.34 13.14
CA LEU A 40 -0.26 -9.12 14.34
C LEU A 40 -1.10 -10.33 14.75
N LYS A 41 -1.53 -11.16 13.78
CA LYS A 41 -2.31 -12.36 14.03
C LYS A 41 -1.46 -13.51 14.58
N ASN A 42 -0.21 -13.66 14.09
CA ASN A 42 0.68 -14.77 14.43
C ASN A 42 2.08 -14.28 14.85
N PRO A 43 2.22 -13.42 15.87
CA PRO A 43 3.49 -12.75 16.17
C PRO A 43 4.63 -13.71 16.51
N THR A 44 4.33 -14.85 17.14
CA THR A 44 5.33 -15.88 17.49
C THR A 44 6.03 -16.45 16.25
N SER A 45 5.31 -16.58 15.14
CA SER A 45 5.87 -17.07 13.88
C SER A 45 6.82 -16.09 13.22
N PHE A 46 6.84 -14.82 13.65
CA PHE A 46 7.68 -13.76 13.09
C PHE A 46 8.79 -13.29 14.05
N ARG A 47 8.89 -13.88 15.25
CA ARG A 47 9.83 -13.45 16.28
C ARG A 47 11.28 -13.59 15.80
N GLY A 48 12.05 -12.52 15.93
CA GLY A 48 13.46 -12.45 15.55
C GLY A 48 13.73 -12.44 14.05
N MET A 49 12.68 -12.38 13.21
CA MET A 49 12.84 -12.27 11.75
C MET A 49 12.64 -10.84 11.29
N ASP A 50 13.44 -10.43 10.31
CA ASP A 50 13.27 -9.19 9.58
C ASP A 50 12.20 -9.39 8.50
N VAL A 51 11.13 -8.61 8.59
CA VAL A 51 9.98 -8.72 7.69
C VAL A 51 9.65 -7.36 7.11
N SER A 52 9.51 -7.30 5.79
CA SER A 52 9.11 -6.09 5.08
C SER A 52 7.59 -5.99 5.00
N PHE A 53 7.02 -4.84 5.36
CA PHE A 53 5.58 -4.58 5.31
C PHE A 53 5.28 -3.09 5.11
N VAL A 54 4.13 -2.78 4.52
CA VAL A 54 3.71 -1.39 4.28
C VAL A 54 2.80 -0.92 5.40
N ILE A 55 3.03 0.31 5.87
CA ILE A 55 2.21 0.96 6.88
C ILE A 55 1.76 2.35 6.45
N GLN A 56 0.77 2.86 7.18
CA GLN A 56 0.35 4.26 7.17
C GLN A 56 0.67 4.87 8.54
N PHE A 57 1.49 5.91 8.58
CA PHE A 57 1.86 6.58 9.83
C PHE A 57 0.65 7.26 10.46
N HIS A 58 0.46 7.08 11.77
CA HIS A 58 -0.56 7.79 12.53
C HIS A 58 0.05 8.99 13.26
N GLN A 59 0.85 8.72 14.29
CA GLN A 59 1.46 9.74 15.14
C GLN A 59 2.65 9.16 15.92
N LEU A 60 3.51 10.05 16.40
CA LEU A 60 4.50 9.71 17.41
C LEU A 60 3.80 9.31 18.71
N GLY A 61 4.39 8.37 19.43
CA GLY A 61 3.87 7.86 20.69
C GLY A 61 4.81 8.16 21.86
N ASN A 62 4.42 7.66 23.03
CA ASN A 62 5.18 7.77 24.27
C ASN A 62 4.97 6.48 25.09
N ILE A 63 5.09 5.33 24.42
CA ILE A 63 5.09 4.01 25.05
C ILE A 63 6.54 3.57 25.21
N ASP A 64 6.87 3.11 26.41
CA ASP A 64 8.11 2.45 26.76
C ASP A 64 7.81 1.37 27.81
N ASN A 65 8.64 0.33 27.86
CA ASN A 65 8.55 -0.70 28.90
C ASN A 65 9.93 -1.33 29.14
N PRO A 66 10.79 -0.66 29.92
CA PRO A 66 12.18 -1.09 30.13
C PRO A 66 12.28 -2.44 30.87
N TYR A 67 11.26 -2.82 31.64
CA TYR A 67 11.30 -4.04 32.44
C TYR A 67 11.14 -5.33 31.64
N PHE A 68 10.46 -5.26 30.49
CA PHE A 68 10.08 -6.46 29.71
C PHE A 68 10.51 -6.38 28.24
N THR A 69 11.06 -5.26 27.81
CA THR A 69 11.43 -5.00 26.42
C THR A 69 12.70 -4.15 26.36
N PRO A 70 13.50 -4.23 25.28
CA PRO A 70 14.68 -3.38 25.12
C PRO A 70 14.35 -1.92 24.76
N PHE A 71 13.05 -1.59 24.61
CA PHE A 71 12.61 -0.31 24.08
C PHE A 71 12.49 0.75 25.18
N GLU A 72 13.63 1.38 25.47
CA GLU A 72 13.76 2.52 26.37
C GLU A 72 13.54 3.83 25.64
N LYS A 73 12.92 4.81 26.31
CA LYS A 73 12.58 6.11 25.71
C LYS A 73 13.81 6.93 25.30
N GLU A 74 14.92 6.70 25.98
CA GLU A 74 16.21 7.35 25.77
C GLU A 74 16.85 6.91 24.46
N ASN A 75 16.64 5.66 24.06
CA ASN A 75 17.28 5.03 22.91
C ASN A 75 16.34 4.92 21.70
N TYR A 76 15.03 4.82 21.93
CA TYR A 76 14.05 4.59 20.89
C TYR A 76 13.02 5.73 20.77
N ILE A 77 12.53 5.93 19.55
CA ILE A 77 11.34 6.71 19.24
C ILE A 77 10.19 5.73 19.06
N ASN A 78 9.17 5.85 19.92
CA ASN A 78 7.93 5.11 19.78
C ASN A 78 6.98 5.83 18.81
N PHE A 79 6.26 5.08 17.99
CA PHE A 79 5.21 5.62 17.14
C PHE A 79 4.11 4.61 16.85
N SER A 80 3.02 5.11 16.30
CA SER A 80 1.83 4.34 15.96
C SER A 80 1.54 4.37 14.47
N VAL A 81 0.96 3.27 13.98
CA VAL A 81 0.70 3.07 12.56
C VAL A 81 -0.63 2.37 12.33
N TRP A 82 -1.23 2.57 11.18
CA TRP A 82 -2.22 1.65 10.64
C TRP A 82 -1.58 0.73 9.61
N SER A 83 -2.17 -0.44 9.40
CA SER A 83 -1.82 -1.24 8.23
C SER A 83 -2.20 -0.50 6.93
N ASP A 84 -1.48 -0.79 5.85
CA ASP A 84 -1.77 -0.24 4.53
C ASP A 84 -3.19 -0.54 4.03
N SER A 85 -3.75 -1.69 4.41
CA SER A 85 -5.10 -2.11 4.02
C SER A 85 -6.21 -1.67 4.99
N ALA A 86 -5.87 -0.92 6.05
CA ALA A 86 -6.83 -0.52 7.07
C ALA A 86 -7.95 0.38 6.48
N PRO A 87 -9.23 0.08 6.70
CA PRO A 87 -10.34 0.87 6.18
C PRO A 87 -10.56 2.12 7.05
N LEU A 88 -9.70 3.12 6.93
CA LEU A 88 -9.66 4.30 7.81
C LEU A 88 -10.96 5.13 7.80
N TRP A 89 -11.81 4.98 6.79
CA TRP A 89 -13.16 5.58 6.75
C TRP A 89 -14.15 4.94 7.74
N ASN A 90 -13.76 3.86 8.42
CA ASN A 90 -14.50 3.28 9.52
C ASN A 90 -13.93 3.76 10.86
N LYS A 91 -14.76 4.42 11.69
CA LYS A 91 -14.37 4.93 13.02
C LYS A 91 -13.67 3.87 13.89
N LYS A 92 -14.11 2.62 13.86
CA LYS A 92 -13.50 1.52 14.64
C LYS A 92 -12.09 1.20 14.13
N ALA A 93 -11.88 1.18 12.82
CA ALA A 93 -10.57 0.91 12.24
C ALA A 93 -9.62 2.10 12.41
N TYR A 94 -10.14 3.32 12.30
CA TYR A 94 -9.39 4.55 12.53
C TYR A 94 -8.80 4.62 13.95
N GLY A 95 -9.59 4.29 14.98
CA GLY A 95 -9.11 4.25 16.36
C GLY A 95 -8.39 2.95 16.77
N ALA A 96 -8.10 2.07 15.82
CA ALA A 96 -7.39 0.80 16.07
C ALA A 96 -6.01 0.80 15.42
N ASP A 97 -5.30 1.92 15.56
CA ASP A 97 -3.89 2.01 15.24
C ASP A 97 -3.06 1.06 16.13
N TYR A 98 -1.88 0.73 15.62
CA TYR A 98 -0.93 -0.17 16.24
C TYR A 98 0.23 0.63 16.82
N PRO A 99 0.39 0.68 18.16
CA PRO A 99 1.28 1.64 18.81
C PRO A 99 2.64 1.07 19.22
N TYR A 100 2.95 -0.19 18.88
CA TYR A 100 4.17 -0.89 19.32
C TYR A 100 5.24 -0.95 18.22
N MET A 101 5.48 0.20 17.57
CA MET A 101 6.57 0.41 16.63
C MET A 101 7.65 1.26 17.29
N PHE A 102 8.90 0.86 17.10
CA PHE A 102 10.06 1.49 17.73
C PHE A 102 11.16 1.67 16.71
N ILE A 103 11.84 2.80 16.76
CA ILE A 103 13.00 3.05 15.91
C ILE A 103 14.13 3.66 16.73
N ASP A 104 15.33 3.15 16.54
CA ASP A 104 16.52 3.65 17.25
C ASP A 104 16.78 5.11 16.84
N ARG A 105 16.99 5.98 17.83
CA ARG A 105 17.19 7.43 17.67
C ARG A 105 18.45 7.81 16.89
N ILE A 106 19.44 6.93 16.82
CA ILE A 106 20.74 7.20 16.19
C ILE A 106 20.69 6.89 14.68
N THR A 107 19.68 6.14 14.23
CA THR A 107 19.54 5.73 12.83
C THR A 107 19.11 6.89 11.93
N LYS A 108 19.44 6.81 10.64
CA LYS A 108 19.01 7.80 9.63
C LYS A 108 17.48 7.82 9.46
N GLU A 109 16.84 6.67 9.69
CA GLU A 109 15.40 6.47 9.60
C GLU A 109 14.66 7.26 10.68
N SER A 110 15.29 7.51 11.85
CA SER A 110 14.71 8.30 12.94
C SER A 110 14.34 9.72 12.49
N HIS A 111 15.18 10.38 11.69
CA HIS A 111 14.88 11.70 11.12
C HIS A 111 13.68 11.65 10.16
N THR A 112 13.52 10.53 9.46
CA THR A 112 12.40 10.36 8.53
C THR A 112 11.09 10.21 9.29
N ILE A 113 11.05 9.49 10.42
CA ILE A 113 9.82 9.35 11.22
C ILE A 113 9.46 10.65 11.95
N LEU A 114 10.46 11.41 12.43
CA LEU A 114 10.24 12.70 13.10
C LEU A 114 9.63 13.76 12.19
N THR A 115 9.81 13.61 10.88
CA THR A 115 9.22 14.50 9.85
C THR A 115 8.02 13.86 9.14
N ALA A 116 7.56 12.70 9.61
CA ALA A 116 6.37 12.05 9.09
C ALA A 116 5.11 12.84 9.46
N ARG A 117 4.18 12.90 8.52
CA ARG A 117 2.84 13.45 8.73
C ARG A 117 1.84 12.31 8.76
N PRO A 118 0.68 12.49 9.43
CA PRO A 118 -0.39 11.51 9.39
C PRO A 118 -0.69 11.06 7.95
N TYR A 119 -0.93 9.76 7.83
CA TYR A 119 -1.20 9.01 6.60
C TYR A 119 -0.01 8.84 5.64
N ASP A 120 1.17 9.39 5.94
CA ASP A 120 2.36 9.08 5.14
C ASP A 120 2.60 7.57 5.11
N ARG A 121 2.93 7.05 3.92
CA ARG A 121 3.13 5.62 3.71
C ARG A 121 4.61 5.28 3.71
N PHE A 122 4.92 4.16 4.34
CA PHE A 122 6.28 3.67 4.44
C PHE A 122 6.30 2.16 4.16
N LEU A 123 7.27 1.72 3.36
CA LEU A 123 7.75 0.36 3.38
C LEU A 123 8.74 0.26 4.53
N ILE A 124 8.44 -0.60 5.49
CA ILE A 124 9.25 -0.82 6.69
C ILE A 124 9.81 -2.23 6.65
N THR A 125 11.10 -2.35 6.93
CA THR A 125 11.70 -3.61 7.39
C THR A 125 11.68 -3.59 8.90
N GLY A 126 10.86 -4.45 9.50
CA GLY A 126 10.65 -4.51 10.93
C GLY A 126 10.99 -5.87 11.50
N ARG A 127 11.59 -5.89 12.68
CA ARG A 127 11.92 -7.09 13.44
C ARG A 127 11.00 -7.23 14.64
N VAL A 128 10.35 -8.37 14.79
CA VAL A 128 9.56 -8.66 15.99
C VAL A 128 10.49 -9.08 17.12
N GLU A 129 10.92 -8.12 17.94
CA GLU A 129 11.93 -8.39 18.97
C GLU A 129 11.35 -9.06 20.21
N SER A 130 10.21 -8.56 20.68
CA SER A 130 9.53 -9.13 21.83
C SER A 130 8.03 -9.26 21.60
N ILE A 131 7.39 -10.09 22.42
CA ILE A 131 5.94 -10.28 22.41
C ILE A 131 5.48 -10.09 23.85
N PHE A 132 4.75 -9.02 24.11
CA PHE A 132 4.25 -8.68 25.44
C PHE A 132 2.73 -8.59 25.41
N ARG A 133 2.05 -9.31 26.32
CA ARG A 133 0.59 -9.42 26.36
C ARG A 133 -0.03 -9.81 25.01
N GLY A 134 0.63 -10.71 24.28
CA GLY A 134 0.20 -11.18 22.96
C GLY A 134 0.33 -10.15 21.84
N LYS A 135 0.99 -9.01 22.08
CA LYS A 135 1.28 -7.99 21.06
C LYS A 135 2.76 -8.04 20.71
N PRO A 136 3.13 -8.05 19.42
CA PRO A 136 4.53 -7.91 19.05
C PRO A 136 5.03 -6.52 19.44
N TRP A 137 6.31 -6.35 19.68
CA TRP A 137 6.95 -5.05 19.77
C TRP A 137 8.01 -5.05 18.70
N ILE A 138 7.85 -4.14 17.74
CA ILE A 138 8.54 -4.22 16.46
C ILE A 138 9.58 -3.12 16.40
N GLU A 139 10.84 -3.52 16.27
CA GLU A 139 11.94 -2.61 15.96
C GLU A 139 11.96 -2.36 14.44
N VAL A 140 12.08 -1.11 14.04
CA VAL A 140 12.24 -0.70 12.65
C VAL A 140 13.72 -0.60 12.34
N VAL A 141 14.19 -1.51 11.49
CA VAL A 141 15.59 -1.58 11.06
C VAL A 141 15.82 -0.92 9.70
N GLY A 142 14.75 -0.75 8.91
CA GLY A 142 14.80 -0.07 7.61
C GLY A 142 13.47 0.59 7.27
N MET A 143 13.53 1.74 6.60
CA MET A 143 12.32 2.49 6.25
C MET A 143 12.50 3.30 4.96
N THR A 144 11.53 3.15 4.05
CA THR A 144 11.47 3.91 2.80
C THR A 144 10.09 4.55 2.65
N ARG A 145 10.05 5.86 2.45
CA ARG A 145 8.78 6.57 2.18
C ARG A 145 8.25 6.17 0.81
N LEU A 146 6.97 5.80 0.76
CA LEU A 146 6.28 5.45 -0.48
C LEU A 146 5.54 6.64 -1.06
N GLU A 147 5.38 6.62 -2.38
CA GLU A 147 4.51 7.56 -3.06
C GLU A 147 3.04 7.16 -2.91
N GLY A 148 2.21 8.20 -2.97
CA GLY A 148 0.78 8.11 -2.75
C GLY A 148 0.43 7.86 -1.29
N LYS A 149 -0.61 8.56 -0.81
CA LYS A 149 -1.13 8.40 0.55
C LYS A 149 -2.61 8.76 0.59
N LEU A 150 -3.29 8.26 1.61
CA LEU A 150 -4.57 8.83 1.96
C LEU A 150 -4.34 10.24 2.53
N ASP A 151 -5.21 11.18 2.21
CA ASP A 151 -5.24 12.47 2.88
C ASP A 151 -6.59 12.69 3.57
N GLU A 152 -6.62 13.65 4.49
CA GLU A 152 -7.83 13.96 5.25
C GLU A 152 -9.02 14.35 4.35
N PRO A 153 -8.85 15.18 3.30
CA PRO A 153 -9.94 15.48 2.35
C PRO A 153 -10.50 14.22 1.66
N SER A 154 -9.64 13.32 1.20
CA SER A 154 -10.07 12.06 0.58
C SER A 154 -10.80 11.18 1.59
N LEU A 155 -10.28 11.08 2.81
CA LEU A 155 -10.90 10.31 3.88
C LEU A 155 -12.30 10.83 4.23
N ILE A 156 -12.47 12.15 4.39
CA ILE A 156 -13.77 12.80 4.64
C ILE A 156 -14.75 12.48 3.51
N ARG A 157 -14.31 12.55 2.25
CA ARG A 157 -15.13 12.20 1.08
C ARG A 157 -15.52 10.73 1.07
N MET A 158 -14.61 9.81 1.40
CA MET A 158 -14.93 8.39 1.54
C MET A 158 -16.00 8.17 2.62
N VAL A 159 -15.84 8.77 3.80
CA VAL A 159 -16.82 8.69 4.89
C VAL A 159 -18.20 9.19 4.42
N LYS A 160 -18.23 10.33 3.73
CA LYS A 160 -19.46 10.90 3.16
C LYS A 160 -20.09 9.98 2.11
N ALA A 161 -19.30 9.44 1.19
CA ALA A 161 -19.75 8.52 0.15
C ALA A 161 -20.38 7.25 0.75
N TYR A 162 -19.72 6.63 1.74
CA TYR A 162 -20.28 5.46 2.44
C TYR A 162 -21.56 5.80 3.21
N ARG A 163 -21.66 7.00 3.80
CA ARG A 163 -22.90 7.47 4.44
C ARG A 163 -24.04 7.62 3.43
N LEU A 164 -23.79 8.24 2.28
CA LEU A 164 -24.76 8.38 1.20
C LEU A 164 -25.21 7.02 0.66
N LYS A 165 -24.27 6.10 0.46
CA LYS A 165 -24.54 4.71 0.05
C LYS A 165 -25.46 4.00 1.05
N LYS A 166 -25.21 4.14 2.36
CA LYS A 166 -26.10 3.58 3.41
C LYS A 166 -27.52 4.16 3.36
N MET A 167 -27.65 5.43 2.98
CA MET A 167 -28.95 6.09 2.77
C MET A 167 -29.57 5.80 1.39
N ARG A 168 -29.00 4.87 0.61
CA ARG A 168 -29.42 4.52 -0.77
C ARG A 168 -29.41 5.69 -1.76
N ARG A 169 -28.66 6.77 -1.46
CA ARG A 169 -28.44 7.89 -2.38
C ARG A 169 -27.27 7.55 -3.31
N PHE A 170 -27.47 6.58 -4.18
CA PHE A 170 -26.40 5.95 -4.96
C PHE A 170 -25.73 6.90 -5.97
N ASP A 171 -26.48 7.77 -6.66
CA ASP A 171 -25.87 8.75 -7.58
C ASP A 171 -24.95 9.73 -6.85
N ALA A 172 -25.40 10.25 -5.71
CA ALA A 172 -24.60 11.15 -4.89
C ALA A 172 -23.36 10.43 -4.34
N ALA A 173 -23.49 9.18 -3.89
CA ALA A 173 -22.37 8.38 -3.42
C ALA A 173 -21.34 8.12 -4.54
N ALA A 174 -21.81 7.78 -5.74
CA ALA A 174 -20.95 7.58 -6.91
C ALA A 174 -20.17 8.85 -7.27
N SER A 175 -20.83 10.01 -7.24
CA SER A 175 -20.19 11.31 -7.48
C SER A 175 -19.10 11.62 -6.45
N GLU A 176 -19.35 11.35 -5.18
CA GLU A 176 -18.31 11.51 -4.15
C GLU A 176 -17.12 10.59 -4.40
N PHE A 177 -17.34 9.30 -4.70
CA PHE A 177 -16.24 8.37 -5.02
C PHE A 177 -15.46 8.79 -6.28
N SER A 178 -16.13 9.28 -7.33
CA SER A 178 -15.45 9.76 -8.54
C SER A 178 -14.63 11.04 -8.32
N SER A 179 -15.04 11.85 -7.32
CA SER A 179 -14.34 13.10 -6.99
C SER A 179 -13.03 12.88 -6.22
N ILE A 180 -12.84 11.68 -5.66
CA ILE A 180 -11.59 11.30 -5.00
C ILE A 180 -10.55 11.13 -6.11
N THR A 181 -9.79 12.20 -6.35
CA THR A 181 -8.93 12.31 -7.53
C THR A 181 -7.73 11.38 -7.36
N ALA A 182 -7.50 10.54 -8.37
CA ALA A 182 -6.54 9.44 -8.35
C ALA A 182 -5.05 9.86 -8.28
N THR A 183 -4.72 11.15 -8.36
CA THR A 183 -3.34 11.60 -8.64
C THR A 183 -2.34 11.36 -7.50
N LYS A 184 -2.78 11.02 -6.28
CA LYS A 184 -1.88 10.63 -5.17
C LYS A 184 -2.42 9.53 -4.27
N LEU A 185 -3.40 8.74 -4.71
CA LEU A 185 -3.87 7.62 -3.89
C LEU A 185 -3.00 6.38 -4.10
N PRO A 186 -2.82 5.55 -3.06
CA PRO A 186 -2.32 4.19 -3.23
C PRO A 186 -3.19 3.40 -4.21
N ALA A 187 -2.57 2.58 -5.05
CA ALA A 187 -3.25 1.84 -6.11
C ALA A 187 -4.43 1.00 -5.60
N HIS A 188 -4.29 0.35 -4.44
CA HIS A 188 -5.36 -0.45 -3.84
C HIS A 188 -6.54 0.40 -3.35
N VAL A 189 -6.28 1.60 -2.82
CA VAL A 189 -7.32 2.53 -2.37
C VAL A 189 -8.04 3.15 -3.58
N ALA A 190 -7.30 3.50 -4.64
CA ALA A 190 -7.88 3.98 -5.88
C ALA A 190 -8.79 2.91 -6.52
N ALA A 191 -8.33 1.66 -6.57
CA ALA A 191 -9.12 0.52 -7.05
C ALA A 191 -10.37 0.30 -6.20
N LEU A 192 -10.27 0.44 -4.87
CA LEU A 192 -11.43 0.37 -3.99
C LEU A 192 -12.44 1.48 -4.29
N CYS A 193 -12.01 2.73 -4.42
CA CYS A 193 -12.91 3.85 -4.73
C CYS A 193 -13.61 3.64 -6.07
N ALA A 194 -12.89 3.18 -7.10
CA ALA A 194 -13.45 2.85 -8.40
C ALA A 194 -14.47 1.69 -8.31
N ARG A 195 -14.16 0.63 -7.54
CA ARG A 195 -15.11 -0.45 -7.28
C ARG A 195 -16.40 0.08 -6.64
N GLU A 196 -16.28 0.86 -5.58
CA GLU A 196 -17.42 1.40 -4.85
C GLU A 196 -18.27 2.37 -5.68
N GLN A 197 -17.62 3.20 -6.51
CA GLN A 197 -18.29 4.05 -7.50
C GLN A 197 -19.14 3.20 -8.44
N GLY A 198 -18.54 2.17 -9.04
CA GLY A 198 -19.21 1.27 -9.97
C GLY A 198 -20.38 0.52 -9.34
N VAL A 199 -20.22 0.03 -8.11
CA VAL A 199 -21.31 -0.62 -7.35
C VAL A 199 -22.47 0.35 -7.11
N CYS A 200 -22.17 1.62 -6.78
CA CYS A 200 -23.22 2.63 -6.61
C CYS A 200 -23.94 2.92 -7.93
N LEU A 201 -23.22 3.09 -9.05
CA LEU A 201 -23.82 3.30 -10.37
C LEU A 201 -24.70 2.12 -10.80
N ALA A 202 -24.22 0.88 -10.60
CA ALA A 202 -25.01 -0.32 -10.87
C ALA A 202 -26.29 -0.39 -10.00
N SER A 203 -26.18 0.01 -8.72
CA SER A 203 -27.33 0.09 -7.80
C SER A 203 -28.33 1.19 -8.20
N ALA A 204 -27.89 2.19 -8.96
CA ALA A 204 -28.73 3.23 -9.57
C ALA A 204 -29.26 2.85 -10.97
N ASN A 205 -29.10 1.59 -11.41
CA ASN A 205 -29.43 1.08 -12.75
C ASN A 205 -28.65 1.74 -13.90
N ARG A 206 -27.54 2.42 -13.61
CA ARG A 206 -26.65 3.06 -14.61
C ARG A 206 -25.54 2.10 -15.03
N PHE A 207 -25.93 0.94 -15.58
CA PHE A 207 -25.01 -0.17 -15.85
C PHE A 207 -23.90 0.19 -16.86
N GLY A 208 -24.21 1.01 -17.87
CA GLY A 208 -23.24 1.46 -18.87
C GLY A 208 -22.10 2.28 -18.25
N GLU A 209 -22.45 3.19 -17.35
CA GLU A 209 -21.48 4.02 -16.63
C GLU A 209 -20.74 3.25 -15.54
N ALA A 210 -21.37 2.23 -14.96
CA ALA A 210 -20.76 1.39 -13.93
C ALA A 210 -19.56 0.58 -14.47
N LEU A 211 -19.54 0.20 -15.74
CA LEU A 211 -18.49 -0.65 -16.30
C LEU A 211 -17.10 0.01 -16.23
N VAL A 212 -16.98 1.29 -16.59
CA VAL A 212 -15.70 2.00 -16.65
C VAL A 212 -14.95 1.96 -15.30
N PRO A 213 -15.54 2.39 -14.16
CA PRO A 213 -14.84 2.34 -12.88
C PRO A 213 -14.67 0.90 -12.35
N LEU A 214 -15.56 -0.04 -12.66
CA LEU A 214 -15.39 -1.45 -12.28
C LEU A 214 -14.21 -2.11 -13.01
N GLU A 215 -14.04 -1.83 -14.31
CA GLU A 215 -12.91 -2.35 -15.10
C GLU A 215 -11.57 -1.77 -14.62
N LYS A 216 -11.55 -0.47 -14.29
CA LYS A 216 -10.38 0.15 -13.63
C LYS A 216 -10.03 -0.54 -12.31
N ALA A 217 -11.01 -0.87 -11.49
CA ALA A 217 -10.79 -1.61 -10.25
C ALA A 217 -10.26 -3.03 -10.52
N ALA A 218 -10.78 -3.71 -11.54
CA ALA A 218 -10.43 -5.09 -11.87
C ALA A 218 -9.02 -5.22 -12.45
N ALA A 219 -8.51 -4.18 -13.11
CA ALA A 219 -7.13 -4.12 -13.59
C ALA A 219 -6.12 -4.23 -12.43
N VAL A 220 -6.46 -3.71 -11.25
CA VAL A 220 -5.63 -3.76 -10.04
C VAL A 220 -5.95 -4.99 -9.19
N ARG A 221 -7.23 -5.32 -9.02
CA ARG A 221 -7.71 -6.41 -8.14
C ARG A 221 -8.39 -7.51 -8.93
N LYS A 222 -7.60 -8.36 -9.59
CA LYS A 222 -8.11 -9.45 -10.42
C LYS A 222 -8.88 -10.50 -9.61
N ASP A 223 -8.47 -10.75 -8.37
CA ASP A 223 -8.99 -11.83 -7.53
C ASP A 223 -10.22 -11.43 -6.67
N ASP A 224 -10.73 -10.21 -6.80
CA ASP A 224 -11.93 -9.77 -6.08
C ASP A 224 -13.19 -10.39 -6.69
N LYS A 225 -13.64 -11.51 -6.10
CA LYS A 225 -14.83 -12.27 -6.55
C LYS A 225 -16.11 -11.42 -6.58
N GLU A 226 -16.27 -10.50 -5.62
CA GLU A 226 -17.43 -9.61 -5.58
C GLU A 226 -17.41 -8.63 -6.75
N LEU A 227 -16.24 -8.03 -7.03
CA LEU A 227 -16.05 -7.17 -8.19
C LEU A 227 -16.35 -7.90 -9.51
N GLN A 228 -15.85 -9.14 -9.67
CA GLN A 228 -16.12 -9.94 -10.87
C GLN A 228 -17.61 -10.25 -11.04
N ARG A 229 -18.31 -10.59 -9.94
CA ARG A 229 -19.77 -10.80 -9.96
C ARG A 229 -20.52 -9.58 -10.45
N VAL A 230 -20.18 -8.39 -9.93
CA VAL A 230 -20.86 -7.14 -10.33
C VAL A 230 -20.56 -6.78 -11.79
N LEU A 231 -19.33 -7.00 -12.27
CA LEU A 231 -18.96 -6.80 -13.67
C LEU A 231 -19.78 -7.68 -14.62
N VAL A 232 -19.85 -8.99 -14.33
CA VAL A 232 -20.64 -9.93 -15.14
C VAL A 232 -22.11 -9.52 -15.15
N PHE A 233 -22.66 -9.19 -13.98
CA PHE A 233 -24.04 -8.73 -13.87
C PHE A 233 -24.33 -7.48 -14.72
N CYS A 234 -23.47 -6.46 -14.67
CA CYS A 234 -23.64 -5.24 -15.47
C CYS A 234 -23.57 -5.54 -16.98
N ARG A 235 -22.65 -6.41 -17.40
CA ARG A 235 -22.52 -6.83 -18.82
C ARG A 235 -23.75 -7.58 -19.31
N GLU A 236 -24.30 -8.49 -18.51
CA GLU A 236 -25.52 -9.22 -18.87
C GLU A 236 -26.74 -8.31 -18.99
N LYS A 237 -26.89 -7.33 -18.09
CA LYS A 237 -27.97 -6.35 -18.15
C LYS A 237 -27.92 -5.52 -19.43
N LEU A 238 -26.73 -5.04 -19.82
CA LEU A 238 -26.56 -4.27 -21.05
C LEU A 238 -26.78 -5.10 -22.32
N LYS A 239 -26.45 -6.40 -22.32
CA LYS A 239 -26.77 -7.30 -23.44
C LYS A 239 -28.27 -7.48 -23.64
N LYS A 240 -29.05 -7.46 -22.55
CA LYS A 240 -30.51 -7.59 -22.59
C LYS A 240 -31.22 -6.27 -22.93
N ASP A 241 -30.62 -5.13 -22.58
CA ASP A 241 -31.14 -3.77 -22.83
C ASP A 241 -30.16 -2.93 -23.69
N PRO A 242 -30.04 -3.19 -25.02
CA PRO A 242 -29.04 -2.52 -25.88
C PRO A 242 -29.28 -1.02 -26.12
N VAL A 243 -30.39 -0.46 -25.62
CA VAL A 243 -30.82 0.93 -25.88
C VAL A 243 -29.86 1.98 -25.28
N VAL A 244 -28.99 1.61 -24.34
CA VAL A 244 -28.07 2.55 -23.66
C VAL A 244 -26.78 2.82 -24.46
N LEU A 245 -26.33 1.90 -25.32
CA LEU A 245 -25.07 2.08 -26.07
C LEU A 245 -25.22 3.08 -27.25
N VAL A 246 -26.41 3.18 -27.84
CA VAL A 246 -26.66 4.01 -29.04
C VAL A 246 -26.69 5.52 -28.74
N LYS A 247 -26.92 5.93 -27.48
CA LYS A 247 -26.96 7.37 -27.14
C LYS A 247 -25.58 8.02 -27.10
N LYS A 248 -24.53 7.29 -26.73
CA LYS A 248 -23.17 7.83 -26.66
C LYS A 248 -22.54 8.04 -28.04
N ASP A 249 -22.80 7.10 -28.97
CA ASP A 249 -22.33 7.21 -30.35
C ASP A 249 -23.03 8.34 -31.13
N LYS A 250 -24.28 8.68 -30.78
CA LYS A 250 -24.99 9.82 -31.37
C LYS A 250 -24.49 11.17 -30.85
N GLU A 251 -24.24 11.31 -29.55
CA GLU A 251 -23.73 12.56 -28.97
C GLU A 251 -22.30 12.89 -29.42
N GLU A 252 -21.42 11.89 -29.63
CA GLU A 252 -20.09 12.11 -30.22
C GLU A 252 -20.15 12.45 -31.73
N SER A 253 -21.17 11.98 -32.46
CA SER A 253 -21.37 12.32 -33.88
C SER A 253 -21.97 13.71 -34.14
N GLU A 254 -22.74 14.25 -33.19
CA GLU A 254 -23.37 15.58 -33.29
C GLU A 254 -22.48 16.71 -32.73
N GLY A 255 -21.56 16.40 -31.81
CA GLY A 255 -20.58 17.35 -31.27
C GLY A 255 -19.42 17.69 -32.22
N SER A 256 -19.20 16.91 -33.28
CA SER A 256 -18.14 17.16 -34.27
C SER A 256 -18.60 18.01 -35.47
N LYS A 257 -19.85 18.49 -35.48
CA LYS A 257 -20.43 19.33 -36.55
C LYS A 257 -20.76 20.77 -36.11
N ARG A 258 -20.17 21.27 -35.02
CA ARG A 258 -20.29 22.69 -34.62
C ARG A 258 -18.94 23.36 -34.53
#